data_AF-A0A067SL56-F1
#
_entry.id   AF-A0A067SL56-F1
#
_cell.length_a   1.000
_cell.length_b   1.000
_cell.length_c   1.000
_cell.angle_alpha   90.00
_cell.angle_beta   90.00
_cell.angle_gamma   90.00
#
_symmetry.space_group_name_H-M   'P 1'
#
loop_
_entity.id
_entity.type
_entity.pdbx_description
1 polymer ?
#
loop_
_entity_poly.entity_id
_entity_poly.type
_entity_poly.pdbx_seq_one_letter_code
_entity_poly.pdbx_strand_id
1 'polypeptide(L)'
;MAETQTVAEMSTLIAADSLKPPRRVRRPNAQTGRLPKVKVCGYALNSDDLEAWSKERDLFQDVNALNQRYRAIQTIMCSLPESFCWGIVRSNTEDTYLRCIVVGSNETKEDLIRAYTPARAKRVAKVLGKKDEPPKWYYYQENFD
;
A
#
# COMPACT_ATOMS: atom_id res chain seq x y z
N MET A 1 -35.38 28.15 14.00
CA MET A 1 -34.20 27.93 14.86
C MET A 1 -33.66 26.56 14.51
N ALA A 2 -32.43 26.53 14.00
CA ALA A 2 -31.89 25.42 13.24
C ALA A 2 -31.50 24.24 14.14
N GLU A 3 -31.76 23.05 13.60
CA GLU A 3 -31.57 21.73 14.17
C GLU A 3 -30.08 21.41 14.35
N THR A 4 -29.74 20.94 15.54
CA THR A 4 -28.43 20.41 15.89
C THR A 4 -28.29 18.99 15.30
N GLN A 5 -27.75 18.86 14.10
CA GLN A 5 -27.37 17.55 13.55
C GLN A 5 -26.11 17.06 14.26
N THR A 6 -26.31 16.17 15.22
CA THR A 6 -25.30 15.31 15.84
C THR A 6 -24.54 14.50 14.80
N VAL A 7 -23.22 14.64 14.83
CA VAL A 7 -22.23 13.82 14.13
C VAL A 7 -22.30 12.39 14.70
N ALA A 8 -23.27 11.61 14.24
CA ALA A 8 -23.54 10.27 14.73
C ALA A 8 -23.64 9.27 13.58
N GLU A 9 -22.77 9.35 12.58
CA GLU A 9 -22.73 8.34 11.51
C GLU A 9 -21.28 8.08 11.09
N MET A 10 -20.94 6.78 10.96
CA MET A 10 -19.68 6.17 10.52
C MET A 10 -18.88 5.37 11.57
N SER A 11 -19.57 4.54 12.35
CA SER A 11 -18.94 3.30 12.83
C SER A 11 -19.97 2.18 12.89
N THR A 12 -20.37 1.66 11.73
CA THR A 12 -20.97 0.34 11.66
C THR A 12 -19.89 -0.69 11.97
N LEU A 13 -19.86 -1.14 13.23
CA LEU A 13 -19.11 -2.32 13.65
C LEU A 13 -19.57 -3.50 12.79
N ILE A 14 -18.70 -3.96 11.89
CA ILE A 14 -18.94 -5.13 11.05
C ILE A 14 -19.02 -6.35 11.99
N ALA A 15 -20.20 -6.96 12.11
CA ALA A 15 -20.41 -8.14 12.94
C ALA A 15 -19.44 -9.26 12.53
N ALA A 16 -18.87 -9.98 13.50
CA ALA A 16 -17.84 -10.99 13.25
C ALA A 16 -18.26 -12.06 12.22
N ASP A 17 -19.55 -12.42 12.18
CA ASP A 17 -20.12 -13.39 11.23
C ASP A 17 -20.18 -12.88 9.77
N SER A 18 -20.00 -11.58 9.56
CA SER A 18 -19.92 -10.97 8.22
C SER A 18 -18.49 -10.82 7.70
N LEU A 19 -17.48 -11.17 8.50
CA LEU A 19 -16.09 -11.21 8.06
C LEU A 19 -15.91 -12.40 7.10
N LYS A 20 -15.68 -12.09 5.83
CA LYS A 20 -15.24 -13.10 4.87
C LYS A 20 -13.95 -13.73 5.40
N PRO A 21 -13.83 -15.07 5.43
CA PRO A 21 -12.63 -15.71 5.93
C PRO A 21 -11.41 -15.17 5.16
N PRO A 22 -10.26 -15.02 5.84
CA PRO A 22 -9.06 -14.54 5.20
C PRO A 22 -8.76 -15.43 4.00
N ARG A 23 -8.74 -14.82 2.81
CA ARG A 23 -8.49 -15.56 1.55
C ARG A 23 -7.13 -16.25 1.55
N ARG A 24 -6.22 -15.84 2.43
CA ARG A 24 -4.83 -16.28 2.51
C ARG A 24 -4.40 -16.37 3.95
N VAL A 25 -4.08 -17.57 4.40
CA VAL A 25 -3.40 -17.82 5.67
C VAL A 25 -2.08 -18.47 5.35
N ARG A 26 -1.00 -17.74 5.60
CA ARG A 26 0.36 -18.21 5.33
C ARG A 26 0.72 -19.21 6.42
N ARG A 27 1.31 -20.33 6.00
CA ARG A 27 1.75 -21.39 6.91
C ARG A 27 3.27 -21.49 6.89
N PRO A 28 3.91 -21.63 8.05
CA PRO A 28 5.32 -22.00 8.10
C PRO A 28 5.56 -23.26 7.28
N ASN A 29 6.68 -23.30 6.57
CA ASN A 29 7.11 -24.50 5.90
C ASN A 29 7.31 -25.61 6.95
N ALA A 30 6.69 -26.77 6.74
CA ALA A 30 6.68 -27.87 7.72
C ALA A 30 8.08 -28.42 8.06
N GLN A 31 9.06 -28.28 7.14
CA GLN A 31 10.43 -28.76 7.34
C GLN A 31 11.34 -27.70 7.96
N THR A 32 11.17 -26.43 7.59
CA THR A 32 12.10 -25.36 8.01
C THR A 32 11.54 -24.47 9.12
N GLY A 33 10.24 -24.58 9.43
CA GLY A 33 9.54 -23.71 10.39
C GLY A 33 9.46 -22.24 9.96
N ARG A 34 9.98 -21.88 8.78
CA ARG A 34 10.04 -20.51 8.29
C ARG A 34 8.86 -20.22 7.37
N LEU A 35 8.32 -19.01 7.46
CA LEU A 35 7.38 -18.53 6.45
C LEU A 35 8.12 -18.37 5.11
N PRO A 36 7.50 -18.78 3.98
CA PRO A 36 8.05 -18.50 2.66
C PRO A 36 8.33 -17.00 2.49
N LYS A 37 9.38 -16.59 1.78
CA LYS A 37 9.60 -15.15 1.53
C LYS A 37 8.64 -14.66 0.44
N VAL A 38 7.88 -13.61 0.70
CA VAL A 38 7.08 -12.92 -0.34
C VAL A 38 7.92 -11.86 -1.02
N LYS A 39 7.79 -11.80 -2.34
CA LYS A 39 8.19 -10.65 -3.13
C LYS A 39 6.95 -9.93 -3.65
N VAL A 40 6.97 -8.61 -3.56
CA VAL A 40 5.96 -7.74 -4.15
C VAL A 40 6.55 -6.96 -5.31
N CYS A 41 5.76 -6.78 -6.36
CA CYS A 41 6.07 -5.94 -7.50
C CYS A 41 5.32 -4.62 -7.33
N GLY A 42 6.01 -3.49 -7.36
CA GLY A 42 5.36 -2.20 -7.13
C GLY A 42 6.30 -1.01 -7.20
N TYR A 43 5.80 0.10 -6.65
CA TYR A 43 6.52 1.38 -6.58
C TYR A 43 6.85 1.67 -5.13
N ALA A 44 8.13 1.54 -4.77
CA ALA A 44 8.61 1.87 -3.44
C ALA A 44 8.85 3.38 -3.32
N LEU A 45 8.42 3.94 -2.20
CA LEU A 45 8.45 5.35 -1.86
C LEU A 45 9.16 5.49 -0.51
N ASN A 46 10.20 6.31 -0.47
CA ASN A 46 10.80 6.75 0.79
C ASN A 46 10.01 7.93 1.38
N SER A 47 10.49 8.48 2.51
CA SER A 47 9.85 9.63 3.14
C SER A 47 9.86 10.87 2.25
N ASP A 48 10.97 11.11 1.55
CA ASP A 48 11.17 12.30 0.72
C ASP A 48 10.28 12.26 -0.53
N ASP A 49 10.08 11.08 -1.13
CA ASP A 49 9.14 10.85 -2.22
C ASP A 49 7.72 11.30 -1.84
N LEU A 50 7.27 10.97 -0.62
CA LEU A 50 5.91 11.30 -0.15
C LEU A 50 5.74 12.78 0.19
N GLU A 51 6.78 13.39 0.74
CA GLU A 51 6.81 14.82 1.00
C GLU A 51 6.83 15.62 -0.30
N ALA A 52 7.67 15.22 -1.27
CA ALA A 52 7.72 15.83 -2.59
C ALA A 52 6.37 15.71 -3.30
N TRP A 53 5.78 14.50 -3.31
CA TRP A 53 4.47 14.26 -3.93
C TRP A 53 3.36 15.15 -3.35
N SER A 54 3.39 15.38 -2.03
CA SER A 54 2.43 16.25 -1.33
C SER A 54 2.66 17.72 -1.67
N LYS A 55 3.91 18.17 -1.66
CA LYS A 55 4.30 19.54 -2.00
C LYS A 55 3.92 19.92 -3.43
N GLU A 56 4.17 19.02 -4.39
CA GLU A 56 3.79 19.22 -5.81
C GLU A 56 2.29 19.42 -6.02
N ARG A 57 1.45 18.93 -5.10
CA ARG A 57 -0.01 19.01 -5.16
C ARG A 57 -0.60 20.05 -4.21
N ASP A 58 0.25 20.79 -3.53
CA ASP A 58 -0.11 21.76 -2.49
C ASP A 58 -1.00 21.16 -1.38
N LEU A 59 -0.67 19.95 -0.94
CA LEU A 59 -1.42 19.23 0.08
C LEU A 59 -0.66 19.18 1.42
N PHE A 60 -1.40 19.37 2.50
CA PHE A 60 -0.96 19.11 3.89
C PHE A 60 0.30 19.91 4.30
N GLN A 61 0.38 21.18 3.90
CA GLN A 61 1.54 22.05 4.20
C GLN A 61 1.62 22.46 5.68
N ASP A 62 0.51 22.37 6.39
CA ASP A 62 0.31 22.84 7.77
C ASP A 62 0.49 21.76 8.83
N VAL A 63 0.71 20.50 8.43
CA VAL A 63 0.88 19.37 9.34
C VAL A 63 2.35 18.94 9.44
N ASN A 64 2.70 18.28 10.54
CA ASN A 64 4.05 17.73 10.68
C ASN A 64 4.37 16.66 9.61
N ALA A 65 5.66 16.43 9.37
CA ALA A 65 6.14 15.54 8.32
C ALA A 65 5.61 14.10 8.42
N LEU A 66 5.45 13.55 9.64
CA LEU A 66 4.91 12.20 9.83
C LEU A 66 3.45 12.11 9.36
N ASN A 67 2.63 13.08 9.78
CA ASN A 67 1.23 13.18 9.37
C ASN A 67 1.09 13.46 7.88
N GLN A 68 1.98 14.29 7.31
CA GLN A 68 2.02 14.55 5.88
C GLN A 68 2.26 13.25 5.09
N ARG A 69 3.29 12.47 5.46
CA ARG A 69 3.61 11.18 4.82
C ARG A 69 2.45 10.18 4.92
N TYR A 70 1.80 10.10 6.08
CA TYR A 70 0.65 9.21 6.28
C TYR A 70 -0.54 9.63 5.41
N ARG A 71 -0.90 10.91 5.41
CA ARG A 71 -2.01 11.45 4.60
C ARG A 71 -1.73 11.36 3.10
N ALA A 72 -0.47 11.51 2.68
CA ALA A 72 -0.05 11.31 1.29
C ALA A 72 -0.36 9.88 0.83
N ILE A 73 0.07 8.86 1.60
CA ILE A 73 -0.22 7.46 1.29
C ILE A 73 -1.73 7.20 1.26
N GLN A 74 -2.48 7.70 2.24
CA GLN A 74 -3.94 7.55 2.23
C GLN A 74 -4.57 8.14 0.97
N THR A 75 -4.15 9.34 0.58
CA THR A 75 -4.67 10.04 -0.61
C THR A 75 -4.32 9.29 -1.90
N ILE A 76 -3.08 8.79 -2.01
CA ILE A 76 -2.65 7.93 -3.11
C ILE A 76 -3.54 6.68 -3.19
N MET A 77 -3.80 6.02 -2.04
CA MET A 77 -4.61 4.81 -1.99
C MET A 77 -6.08 5.07 -2.33
N CYS A 78 -6.67 6.18 -1.87
CA CYS A 78 -8.03 6.59 -2.24
C CYS A 78 -8.16 6.91 -3.75
N SER A 79 -7.06 7.24 -4.42
CA SER A 79 -7.03 7.49 -5.86
C SER A 79 -6.91 6.20 -6.70
N LEU A 80 -6.73 5.05 -6.05
CA LEU A 80 -6.60 3.73 -6.68
C LEU A 80 -7.84 2.87 -6.43
N PRO A 81 -8.18 1.92 -7.32
CA PRO A 81 -9.24 0.95 -7.05
C PRO A 81 -8.94 0.10 -5.81
N GLU A 82 -9.98 -0.38 -5.12
CA GLU A 82 -9.87 -1.23 -3.90
C GLU A 82 -8.99 -2.48 -4.07
N SER A 83 -8.76 -2.93 -5.31
CA SER A 83 -7.86 -4.05 -5.62
C SER A 83 -6.37 -3.77 -5.39
N PHE A 84 -5.99 -2.56 -4.99
CA PHE A 84 -4.63 -2.17 -4.66
C PHE A 84 -4.43 -2.15 -3.15
N CYS A 85 -3.23 -2.51 -2.72
CA CYS A 85 -2.79 -2.37 -1.34
C CYS A 85 -1.40 -1.73 -1.33
N TRP A 86 -0.96 -1.34 -0.14
CA TRP A 86 0.42 -0.95 0.10
C TRP A 86 0.99 -1.78 1.24
N GLY A 87 2.31 -1.82 1.35
CA GLY A 87 2.98 -2.43 2.49
C GLY A 87 4.42 -2.01 2.58
N ILE A 88 5.12 -2.53 3.59
CA ILE A 88 6.52 -2.20 3.82
C ILE A 88 7.40 -3.19 3.07
N VAL A 89 8.43 -2.68 2.42
CA VAL A 89 9.43 -3.48 1.71
C VAL A 89 10.83 -3.06 2.12
N ARG A 90 11.79 -3.97 1.98
CA ARG A 90 13.20 -3.64 2.12
C ARG A 90 13.74 -3.11 0.80
N SER A 91 14.50 -2.01 0.84
CA SER A 91 15.26 -1.56 -0.31
C SER A 91 16.26 -2.64 -0.75
N ASN A 92 16.51 -2.75 -2.06
CA ASN A 92 17.50 -3.69 -2.60
C ASN A 92 18.93 -3.13 -2.48
N THR A 93 19.07 -1.82 -2.26
CA THR A 93 20.36 -1.11 -2.26
C THR A 93 20.74 -0.53 -0.91
N GLU A 94 19.76 -0.26 -0.06
CA GLU A 94 19.94 0.38 1.25
C GLU A 94 19.31 -0.48 2.34
N ASP A 95 19.81 -0.39 3.57
CA ASP A 95 19.17 -1.05 4.72
C ASP A 95 18.02 -0.21 5.28
N THR A 96 17.18 0.29 4.38
CA THR A 96 16.06 1.18 4.69
C THR A 96 14.73 0.54 4.28
N TYR A 97 13.70 0.85 5.06
CA TYR A 97 12.33 0.40 4.80
C TYR A 97 11.60 1.44 3.95
N LEU A 98 10.91 0.96 2.93
CA LEU A 98 10.16 1.76 1.98
C LEU A 98 8.68 1.40 2.01
N ARG A 99 7.81 2.38 1.73
CA ARG A 99 6.38 2.13 1.53
C ARG A 99 6.16 1.80 0.06
N CYS A 100 5.69 0.59 -0.23
CA CYS A 100 5.48 0.13 -1.60
C CYS A 100 3.99 0.08 -1.92
N ILE A 101 3.58 0.77 -3.00
CA ILE A 101 2.27 0.57 -3.61
C ILE A 101 2.34 -0.70 -4.46
N VAL A 102 1.60 -1.74 -4.05
CA VAL A 102 1.72 -3.08 -4.61
C VAL A 102 0.85 -3.22 -5.86
N VAL A 103 1.51 -3.54 -6.98
CA VAL A 103 0.85 -3.87 -8.25
C VAL A 103 0.42 -5.34 -8.27
N GLY A 104 1.29 -6.21 -7.75
CA GLY A 104 1.08 -7.65 -7.59
C GLY A 104 2.20 -8.29 -6.75
N SER A 105 2.19 -9.61 -6.61
CA SER A 105 3.16 -10.36 -5.79
C SER A 105 3.44 -11.73 -6.39
N ASN A 106 4.41 -12.45 -5.83
CA ASN A 106 4.68 -13.85 -6.16
C ASN A 106 3.92 -14.85 -5.25
N GLU A 107 2.95 -14.37 -4.46
CA GLU A 107 2.27 -15.22 -3.48
C GLU A 107 1.29 -16.20 -4.13
N THR A 108 0.60 -15.77 -5.18
CA THR A 108 -0.34 -16.59 -5.95
C THR A 108 -0.17 -16.39 -7.45
N LYS A 109 -0.72 -17.29 -8.26
CA LYS A 109 -0.70 -17.15 -9.73
C LYS A 109 -1.45 -15.90 -10.16
N GLU A 110 -2.56 -15.58 -9.50
CA GLU A 110 -3.39 -14.42 -9.78
C GLU A 110 -2.65 -13.11 -9.47
N ASP A 111 -1.88 -13.05 -8.38
CA ASP A 111 -1.07 -11.87 -8.08
C ASP A 111 0.10 -11.72 -9.03
N LEU A 112 0.67 -12.84 -9.48
CA LEU A 112 1.76 -12.82 -10.45
C LEU A 112 1.24 -12.28 -11.80
N ILE A 113 0.05 -12.71 -12.23
CA ILE A 113 -0.63 -12.15 -13.41
C ILE A 113 -0.86 -10.64 -13.23
N ARG A 114 -1.31 -10.21 -12.05
CA ARG A 114 -1.48 -8.78 -11.74
C ARG A 114 -0.16 -8.01 -11.81
N ALA A 115 0.93 -8.58 -11.30
CA ALA A 115 2.27 -7.97 -11.34
C ALA A 115 2.74 -7.72 -12.78
N TYR A 116 2.39 -8.60 -13.71
CA TYR A 116 2.70 -8.46 -15.14
C TYR A 116 1.64 -7.72 -15.95
N THR A 117 0.56 -7.22 -15.34
CA THR A 117 -0.49 -6.49 -16.05
C THR A 117 -0.08 -5.01 -16.24
N PRO A 118 0.26 -4.56 -17.46
CA PRO A 118 0.84 -3.22 -17.67
C PRO A 118 -0.14 -2.10 -17.30
N ALA A 119 -1.43 -2.32 -17.50
CA ALA A 119 -2.47 -1.36 -17.15
C ALA A 119 -2.52 -1.06 -15.65
N ARG A 120 -2.19 -2.02 -14.78
CA ARG A 120 -2.15 -1.80 -13.33
C ARG A 120 -0.95 -0.94 -12.96
N ALA A 121 0.24 -1.26 -13.49
CA ALA A 121 1.44 -0.46 -13.27
C ALA A 121 1.26 0.99 -13.75
N LYS A 122 0.72 1.18 -14.96
CA LYS A 122 0.44 2.51 -15.54
C LYS A 122 -0.49 3.37 -14.66
N ARG A 123 -1.48 2.76 -14.01
CA ARG A 123 -2.38 3.48 -13.08
C ARG A 123 -1.61 4.02 -11.87
N VAL A 124 -0.79 3.17 -11.25
CA VAL A 124 0.02 3.60 -10.08
C VAL A 124 1.03 4.67 -10.50
N ALA A 125 1.76 4.46 -11.60
CA ALA A 125 2.69 5.46 -12.15
C ALA A 125 2.02 6.82 -12.40
N LYS A 126 0.79 6.82 -12.94
CA LYS A 126 0.02 8.05 -13.17
C LYS A 126 -0.30 8.79 -11.87
N VAL A 127 -0.75 8.08 -10.83
CA VAL A 127 -1.06 8.70 -9.52
C VAL A 127 0.19 9.30 -8.89
N LEU A 128 1.31 8.60 -9.01
CA LEU A 128 2.60 9.02 -8.44
C LEU A 128 3.31 10.11 -9.26
N GLY A 129 2.86 10.43 -10.47
CA GLY A 129 3.60 11.32 -11.38
C GLY A 129 4.87 10.71 -11.98
N LYS A 130 5.15 9.43 -11.70
CA LYS A 130 6.34 8.68 -12.16
C LYS A 130 6.09 8.07 -13.54
N LYS A 131 5.81 8.92 -14.54
CA LYS A 131 5.53 8.48 -15.91
C LYS A 131 6.76 7.73 -16.44
N ASP A 132 6.52 6.57 -17.05
CA ASP A 132 7.54 5.71 -17.68
C ASP A 132 8.49 4.97 -16.72
N GLU A 133 8.34 5.08 -15.39
CA GLU A 133 9.09 4.23 -14.46
C GLU A 133 8.43 2.83 -14.34
N PRO A 134 9.16 1.74 -14.58
CA PRO A 134 8.63 0.38 -14.40
C PRO A 134 8.57 0.01 -12.91
N PRO A 135 7.57 -0.80 -12.49
CA PRO A 135 7.54 -1.33 -11.13
C PRO A 135 8.71 -2.29 -10.91
N LYS A 136 9.19 -2.37 -9.67
CA LYS A 136 10.34 -3.19 -9.28
C LYS A 136 9.90 -4.26 -8.28
N TRP A 137 10.69 -5.33 -8.20
CA TRP A 137 10.49 -6.40 -7.22
C TRP A 137 11.25 -6.12 -5.94
N TYR A 138 10.54 -6.27 -4.82
CA TYR A 138 11.08 -6.08 -3.47
C TYR A 138 10.69 -7.24 -2.57
N TYR A 139 11.50 -7.51 -1.54
CA TYR A 139 11.09 -8.40 -0.46
C TYR A 139 10.09 -7.69 0.43
N TYR A 140 8.93 -8.32 0.63
CA TYR A 140 7.92 -7.84 1.55
C TYR A 140 8.42 -8.00 2.98
N GLN A 141 8.29 -6.94 3.78
CA GLN A 141 8.67 -6.98 5.19
C GLN A 141 7.44 -7.38 6.02
N GLU A 142 7.56 -8.53 6.68
CA GLU A 142 6.45 -9.14 7.45
C GLU A 142 6.42 -8.67 8.91
N ASN A 143 7.55 -8.20 9.43
CA ASN A 143 7.70 -7.76 10.82
C ASN A 143 7.71 -6.23 10.87
N PHE A 144 6.55 -5.62 11.06
CA PHE A 144 6.40 -4.20 11.39
C PHE A 144 5.35 -4.11 12.51
N ASP A 145 5.68 -4.73 13.65
CA ASP A 145 5.07 -4.47 14.95
C ASP A 145 6.00 -3.55 15.75
#